data_AF-A0A6S6SXW8-F1
#
_entry.id   AF-A0A6S6SXW8-F1
#
_cell.length_a   1.000
_cell.length_b   1.000
_cell.length_c   1.000
_cell.angle_alpha   90.00
_cell.angle_beta   90.00
_cell.angle_gamma   90.00
#
_symmetry.space_group_name_H-M   'P 1'
#
loop_
_entity.id
_entity.type
_entity.pdbx_description
1 polymer ?
#
loop_
_entity_poly.entity_id
_entity_poly.type
_entity_poly.pdbx_seq_one_letter_code
_entity_poly.pdbx_strand_id
1 'polypeptide(L)'
;MITQEQMPMLAIPSMNDTHLEESLLINKLSSVVEKSDLEAIFIVLNELLVHTRLHYLDEEKLMQESQYPDFEAHKKDHDRHLHEIKSVIAYFEKHQEPRAVYAYIEGNLTSWVRHHTDTKDRTLALFLKEEKVREED
;
A
#
# COMPACT_ATOMS: atom_id res chain seq x y z
N MET A 1 0.23 -9.19 -12.63
CA MET A 1 1.34 -8.28 -12.32
C MET A 1 0.90 -6.84 -12.56
N ILE A 2 1.14 -5.96 -11.59
CA ILE A 2 0.92 -4.52 -11.65
C ILE A 2 2.03 -3.90 -12.52
N THR A 3 1.68 -3.15 -13.55
CA THR A 3 2.66 -2.37 -14.33
C THR A 3 2.70 -0.93 -13.83
N GLN A 4 3.84 -0.24 -14.01
CA GLN A 4 3.99 1.17 -13.61
C GLN A 4 2.94 2.08 -14.26
N GLU A 5 2.52 1.77 -15.50
CA GLU A 5 1.47 2.48 -16.23
C GLU A 5 0.08 2.38 -15.57
N GLN A 6 -0.13 1.38 -14.71
CA GLN A 6 -1.38 1.20 -13.97
C GLN A 6 -1.41 1.96 -12.64
N MET A 7 -0.26 2.48 -12.20
CA MET A 7 -0.16 3.24 -10.96
C MET A 7 -0.30 4.74 -11.24
N PRO A 8 -1.19 5.44 -10.52
CA PRO A 8 -1.37 6.87 -10.70
C PRO A 8 -0.13 7.64 -10.23
N MET A 9 0.33 8.60 -11.05
CA MET A 9 1.37 9.54 -10.63
C MET A 9 0.77 10.66 -9.77
N LEU A 10 1.42 10.91 -8.63
CA LEU A 10 1.06 11.90 -7.63
C LEU A 10 1.96 13.13 -7.71
N ALA A 11 1.48 14.22 -7.11
CA ALA A 11 2.16 15.52 -7.12
C ALA A 11 3.43 15.57 -6.24
N ILE A 12 3.58 14.63 -5.31
CA ILE A 12 4.74 14.52 -4.41
C ILE A 12 5.62 13.35 -4.87
N PRO A 13 6.86 13.58 -5.36
CA PRO A 13 7.71 12.53 -5.91
C PRO A 13 7.97 11.35 -4.98
N SER A 14 8.24 11.61 -3.70
CA SER A 14 8.55 10.55 -2.72
C SER A 14 7.40 9.57 -2.51
N MET A 15 6.13 10.02 -2.65
CA MET A 15 4.99 9.11 -2.59
C MET A 15 4.96 8.16 -3.79
N ASN A 16 5.38 8.61 -4.98
CA ASN A 16 5.47 7.75 -6.16
C ASN A 16 6.51 6.65 -5.98
N ASP A 17 7.65 6.96 -5.35
CA ASP A 17 8.70 6.00 -5.06
C ASP A 17 8.16 4.89 -4.13
N THR A 18 7.47 5.26 -3.05
CA THR A 18 6.86 4.29 -2.12
C THR A 18 5.80 3.42 -2.77
N HIS A 19 4.94 3.99 -3.63
CA HIS A 19 3.93 3.22 -4.37
C HIS A 19 4.55 2.27 -5.43
N LEU A 20 5.67 2.68 -6.03
CA LEU A 20 6.43 1.81 -6.94
C LEU A 20 7.03 0.63 -6.17
N GLU A 21 7.65 0.88 -5.01
CA GLU A 21 8.18 -0.16 -4.12
C GLU A 21 7.09 -1.15 -3.69
N GLU A 22 5.91 -0.67 -3.30
CA GLU A 22 4.78 -1.53 -2.93
C GLU A 22 4.32 -2.38 -4.13
N SER A 23 4.21 -1.79 -5.33
CA SER A 23 3.83 -2.50 -6.55
C SER A 23 4.84 -3.60 -6.92
N LEU A 24 6.14 -3.35 -6.72
CA LEU A 24 7.20 -4.35 -6.93
C LEU A 24 7.10 -5.50 -5.93
N LEU A 25 6.77 -5.22 -4.66
CA LEU A 25 6.52 -6.25 -3.65
C LEU A 25 5.29 -7.11 -3.99
N ILE A 26 4.21 -6.51 -4.48
CA ILE A 26 3.00 -7.24 -4.92
C ILE A 26 3.34 -8.16 -6.11
N ASN A 27 4.13 -7.67 -7.07
CA ASN A 27 4.60 -8.48 -8.19
C ASN A 27 5.50 -9.64 -7.75
N LYS A 28 6.42 -9.38 -6.80
CA LYS A 28 7.25 -10.42 -6.19
C LYS A 28 6.37 -11.47 -5.51
N LEU A 29 5.35 -11.04 -4.76
CA LEU A 29 4.39 -11.93 -4.09
C LEU A 29 3.65 -12.81 -5.10
N SER A 30 3.14 -12.24 -6.18
CA SER A 30 2.50 -12.99 -7.27
C SER A 30 3.44 -14.07 -7.83
N SER A 31 4.70 -13.74 -8.08
CA SER A 31 5.67 -14.69 -8.64
C SER A 31 5.99 -15.86 -7.70
N VAL A 32 6.13 -15.61 -6.39
CA VAL A 32 6.40 -16.69 -5.42
C VAL A 32 5.16 -17.55 -5.17
N VAL A 33 3.97 -16.96 -5.24
CA VAL A 33 2.68 -17.67 -5.19
C VAL A 33 2.52 -18.61 -6.39
N GLU A 34 2.82 -18.15 -7.60
CA GLU A 34 2.77 -18.97 -8.82
C GLU A 34 3.70 -20.19 -8.74
N LYS A 35 4.86 -20.04 -8.11
CA LYS A 35 5.82 -21.13 -7.88
C LYS A 35 5.45 -22.03 -6.70
N SER A 36 4.42 -21.69 -5.93
CA SER A 36 4.03 -22.37 -4.70
C SER A 36 5.17 -22.52 -3.68
N ASP A 37 6.06 -21.53 -3.63
CA ASP A 37 7.18 -21.50 -2.69
C ASP A 37 6.70 -20.97 -1.33
N LEU A 38 6.36 -21.88 -0.42
CA LEU A 38 5.69 -21.54 0.84
C LEU A 38 6.52 -20.62 1.74
N GLU A 39 7.83 -20.86 1.82
CA GLU A 39 8.74 -20.05 2.63
C GLU A 39 8.86 -18.64 2.03
N ALA A 40 9.06 -18.55 0.71
CA ALA A 40 9.14 -17.27 0.03
C ALA A 40 7.81 -16.48 0.11
N ILE A 41 6.65 -17.14 -0.01
CA ILE A 41 5.34 -16.49 0.18
C ILE A 41 5.26 -15.88 1.58
N PHE A 42 5.62 -16.63 2.61
CA PHE A 42 5.58 -16.12 3.99
C PHE A 42 6.50 -14.92 4.18
N ILE A 43 7.73 -14.99 3.68
CA ILE A 43 8.70 -13.89 3.75
C ILE A 43 8.15 -12.66 3.04
N VAL A 44 7.68 -12.79 1.80
CA VAL A 44 7.22 -11.64 1.00
C VAL A 44 5.94 -11.03 1.56
N LEU A 45 5.03 -11.82 2.14
CA LEU A 45 3.85 -11.29 2.83
C LEU A 45 4.25 -10.41 4.03
N ASN A 46 5.26 -10.82 4.80
CA ASN A 46 5.76 -10.03 5.92
C ASN A 46 6.51 -8.78 5.45
N GLU A 47 7.30 -8.88 4.38
CA GLU A 47 7.92 -7.72 3.72
C GLU A 47 6.86 -6.70 3.29
N LEU A 48 5.78 -7.16 2.64
CA LEU A 48 4.66 -6.30 2.24
C LEU A 48 4.01 -5.62 3.44
N LEU A 49 3.70 -6.37 4.51
CA LEU A 49 3.10 -5.79 5.72
C LEU A 49 3.98 -4.70 6.35
N VAL A 50 5.30 -4.94 6.43
CA VAL A 50 6.25 -3.97 6.99
C VAL A 50 6.32 -2.73 6.11
N HIS A 51 6.44 -2.91 4.80
CA HIS A 51 6.48 -1.81 3.82
C HIS A 51 5.22 -0.94 3.91
N THR A 52 4.03 -1.54 3.75
CA THR A 52 2.76 -0.82 3.80
C THR A 52 2.56 -0.11 5.14
N ARG A 53 3.02 -0.69 6.25
CA ARG A 53 2.95 -0.02 7.56
C ARG A 53 3.84 1.22 7.63
N LEU A 54 5.06 1.15 7.13
CA LEU A 54 5.99 2.29 7.13
C LEU A 54 5.48 3.40 6.21
N HIS A 55 5.02 3.03 5.01
CA HIS A 55 4.34 3.93 4.07
C HIS A 55 3.21 4.71 4.76
N TYR A 56 2.26 4.01 5.38
CA TYR A 56 1.14 4.67 6.06
C TYR A 56 1.57 5.52 7.25
N LEU A 57 2.59 5.10 8.02
CA LEU A 57 3.12 5.93 9.11
C LEU A 57 3.70 7.26 8.61
N ASP A 58 4.40 7.23 7.48
CA ASP A 58 4.98 8.43 6.88
C ASP A 58 3.89 9.37 6.36
N GLU A 59 2.87 8.86 5.66
CA GLU A 59 1.74 9.66 5.21
C GLU A 59 0.89 10.20 6.36
N GLU A 60 0.61 9.38 7.37
CA GLU A 60 -0.13 9.79 8.57
C GLU A 60 0.59 10.91 9.31
N LYS A 61 1.92 10.83 9.41
CA LYS A 61 2.74 11.90 9.97
C LYS A 61 2.61 13.19 9.15
N LEU A 62 2.72 13.11 7.83
CA LEU A 62 2.55 14.27 6.94
C LEU A 62 1.14 14.89 7.06
N MET A 63 0.11 14.05 7.14
CA MET A 63 -1.27 14.48 7.36
C MET A 63 -1.43 15.23 8.69
N GLN A 64 -0.82 14.74 9.77
CA GLN A 64 -0.90 15.38 11.07
C GLN A 64 -0.15 16.72 11.11
N GLU A 65 1.07 16.76 10.59
CA GLU A 65 1.92 17.95 10.56
C GLU A 65 1.31 19.08 9.73
N SER A 66 0.65 18.74 8.62
CA SER A 66 -0.02 19.69 7.73
C SER A 66 -1.48 19.98 8.10
N GLN A 67 -1.98 19.42 9.22
CA GLN A 67 -3.38 19.55 9.64
C GLN A 67 -4.40 19.14 8.55
N TYR A 68 -4.10 18.07 7.82
CA TYR A 68 -4.93 17.57 6.73
C TYR A 68 -6.36 17.26 7.20
N PRO A 69 -7.40 17.88 6.62
CA PRO A 69 -8.78 17.79 7.14
C PRO A 69 -9.36 16.39 7.22
N ASP A 70 -8.97 15.50 6.28
CA ASP A 70 -9.53 14.15 6.15
C ASP A 70 -8.67 13.07 6.84
N PHE A 71 -7.74 13.45 7.72
CA PHE A 71 -6.81 12.55 8.40
C PHE A 71 -7.49 11.30 9.00
N GLU A 72 -8.52 11.49 9.83
CA GLU A 72 -9.18 10.38 10.53
C GLU A 72 -9.82 9.37 9.57
N ALA A 73 -10.42 9.85 8.48
CA ALA A 73 -11.03 9.00 7.47
C ALA A 73 -9.97 8.24 6.68
N HIS A 74 -8.88 8.91 6.29
CA HIS A 74 -7.77 8.31 5.57
C HIS A 74 -7.07 7.24 6.42
N LYS A 75 -6.74 7.56 7.67
CA LYS A 75 -6.14 6.63 8.62
C LYS A 75 -7.00 5.38 8.84
N LYS A 76 -8.33 5.53 8.88
CA LYS A 76 -9.24 4.38 9.03
C LYS A 76 -9.15 3.41 7.85
N ASP A 77 -8.95 3.92 6.64
CA ASP A 77 -8.71 3.10 5.45
C ASP A 77 -7.39 2.33 5.57
N HIS A 78 -6.32 2.98 6.05
CA HIS A 78 -5.03 2.35 6.34
C HIS A 78 -5.13 1.23 7.36
N ASP A 79 -5.79 1.51 8.50
CA ASP A 79 -5.95 0.54 9.59
C ASP A 79 -6.73 -0.70 9.12
N ARG A 80 -7.76 -0.51 8.30
CA ARG A 80 -8.51 -1.62 7.69
C ARG A 80 -7.60 -2.46 6.78
N HIS A 81 -6.87 -1.83 5.87
CA HIS A 81 -5.99 -2.56 4.94
C HIS A 81 -4.88 -3.33 5.68
N LEU A 82 -4.24 -2.73 6.69
CA LEU A 82 -3.25 -3.42 7.52
C LEU A 82 -3.85 -4.62 8.26
N HIS A 83 -5.11 -4.53 8.69
CA HIS A 83 -5.82 -5.66 9.31
C HIS A 83 -6.09 -6.79 8.30
N GLU A 84 -6.43 -6.45 7.06
CA GLU A 84 -6.63 -7.42 5.98
C GLU A 84 -5.33 -8.17 5.65
N ILE A 85 -4.20 -7.47 5.48
CA ILE A 85 -2.89 -8.11 5.23
C ILE A 85 -2.53 -9.07 6.38
N LYS A 86 -2.67 -8.62 7.64
CA LYS A 86 -2.41 -9.47 8.82
C LYS A 86 -3.30 -10.72 8.86
N SER A 87 -4.56 -10.59 8.46
CA SER A 87 -5.50 -11.72 8.41
C SER A 87 -5.08 -12.74 7.35
N VAL A 88 -4.60 -12.29 6.19
CA VAL A 88 -4.07 -13.15 5.13
C VAL A 88 -2.79 -13.86 5.60
N ILE A 89 -1.88 -13.17 6.27
CA ILE A 89 -0.67 -13.77 6.87
C ILE A 89 -1.06 -14.87 7.86
N ALA A 90 -1.92 -14.58 8.82
CA ALA A 90 -2.34 -15.55 9.83
C ALA A 90 -3.04 -16.78 9.22
N TYR A 91 -3.86 -16.57 8.19
CA TYR A 91 -4.46 -17.67 7.44
C TYR A 91 -3.38 -18.52 6.75
N PHE A 92 -2.44 -17.87 6.07
CA PHE A 92 -1.38 -18.56 5.34
C PHE A 92 -0.43 -19.34 6.27
N GLU A 93 -0.04 -18.78 7.42
CA GLU A 93 0.77 -19.48 8.43
C GLU A 93 0.12 -20.78 8.90
N LYS A 94 -1.21 -20.76 9.09
CA LYS A 94 -1.96 -21.90 9.59
C LYS A 94 -2.25 -22.95 8.52
N HIS A 95 -2.56 -22.51 7.30
CA HIS A 95 -3.12 -23.37 6.26
C HIS A 95 -2.14 -23.70 5.14
N GLN A 96 -1.09 -22.88 4.96
CA GLN A 96 -0.09 -23.01 3.90
C GLN A 96 -0.72 -23.17 2.51
N GLU A 97 -1.76 -22.38 2.21
CA GLU A 97 -2.50 -22.43 0.94
C GLU A 97 -2.15 -21.23 0.04
N PRO A 98 -1.25 -21.39 -0.95
CA PRO A 98 -0.91 -20.31 -1.90
C PRO A 98 -2.12 -19.74 -2.64
N ARG A 99 -3.15 -20.57 -2.89
CA ARG A 99 -4.37 -20.15 -3.60
C ARG A 99 -5.15 -19.07 -2.85
N ALA A 100 -5.12 -19.06 -1.52
CA ALA A 100 -5.77 -18.01 -0.73
C ALA A 100 -5.03 -16.66 -0.89
N VAL A 101 -3.70 -16.70 -0.93
CA VAL A 101 -2.87 -15.51 -1.18
C VAL A 101 -3.09 -15.00 -2.61
N TYR A 102 -3.13 -15.89 -3.61
CA TYR A 102 -3.49 -15.52 -4.99
C TYR A 102 -4.85 -14.82 -5.07
N ALA A 103 -5.87 -15.39 -4.42
CA ALA A 103 -7.21 -14.81 -4.39
C ALA A 103 -7.23 -13.42 -3.73
N TYR A 104 -6.40 -13.19 -2.70
CA TYR A 104 -6.25 -11.86 -2.09
C TYR A 104 -5.61 -10.85 -3.05
N ILE A 105 -4.55 -11.24 -3.77
CA ILE A 105 -3.85 -10.37 -4.74
C ILE A 105 -4.82 -9.89 -5.82
N GLU A 106 -5.54 -10.83 -6.44
CA GLU A 106 -6.42 -10.55 -7.58
C GLU A 106 -7.76 -9.93 -7.15
N GLY A 107 -8.28 -10.37 -6.01
CA GLY A 107 -9.63 -9.99 -5.55
C GLY A 107 -9.69 -8.70 -4.76
N ASN A 108 -8.60 -8.28 -4.11
CA ASN A 108 -8.62 -7.10 -3.24
C ASN A 108 -7.38 -6.22 -3.38
N LEU A 109 -6.19 -6.75 -3.04
CA LEU A 109 -4.96 -5.98 -2.85
C LEU A 109 -4.62 -5.07 -4.04
N THR A 110 -4.61 -5.62 -5.25
CA THR A 110 -4.25 -4.86 -6.47
C THR A 110 -5.25 -3.74 -6.78
N SER A 111 -6.54 -3.98 -6.52
CA SER A 111 -7.58 -2.98 -6.74
C SER A 111 -7.55 -1.89 -5.67
N TRP A 112 -7.29 -2.30 -4.42
CA TRP A 112 -7.18 -1.42 -3.27
C TRP A 112 -6.05 -0.40 -3.46
N VAL A 113 -4.83 -0.88 -3.70
CA VAL A 113 -3.64 0.00 -3.87
C VAL A 113 -3.86 1.01 -4.98
N ARG A 114 -4.32 0.57 -6.17
CA ARG A 114 -4.58 1.50 -7.28
C ARG A 114 -5.65 2.54 -6.95
N HIS A 115 -6.76 2.10 -6.36
CA HIS A 115 -7.88 3.00 -6.07
C HIS A 115 -7.54 3.99 -4.96
N HIS A 116 -6.90 3.52 -3.90
CA HIS A 116 -6.48 4.35 -2.77
C HIS A 116 -5.48 5.41 -3.22
N THR A 117 -4.47 5.02 -4.01
CA THR A 117 -3.51 5.95 -4.61
C THR A 117 -4.17 6.99 -5.52
N ASP A 118 -5.13 6.59 -6.37
CA ASP A 118 -5.77 7.52 -7.30
C ASP A 118 -6.74 8.50 -6.64
N THR A 119 -7.21 8.17 -5.43
CA THR A 119 -8.23 8.94 -4.72
C THR A 119 -7.67 9.63 -3.49
N LYS A 120 -7.43 8.89 -2.41
CA LYS A 120 -7.02 9.42 -1.11
C LYS A 120 -5.62 10.02 -1.15
N ASP A 121 -4.65 9.28 -1.68
CA ASP A 121 -3.25 9.72 -1.69
C ASP A 121 -3.06 10.86 -2.69
N ARG A 122 -3.81 10.86 -3.80
CA ARG A 122 -3.84 11.98 -4.74
C ARG A 122 -4.33 13.26 -4.08
N THR A 123 -5.42 13.21 -3.32
CA THR A 123 -5.93 14.39 -2.62
C THR A 123 -4.93 14.89 -1.58
N LEU A 124 -4.31 13.97 -0.83
CA LEU A 124 -3.24 14.32 0.11
C LEU A 124 -2.04 14.98 -0.60
N ALA A 125 -1.56 14.40 -1.70
CA ALA A 125 -0.42 14.92 -2.45
C ALA A 125 -0.68 16.33 -2.99
N LEU A 126 -1.89 16.62 -3.46
CA LEU A 126 -2.28 17.96 -3.90
C LEU A 126 -2.32 18.95 -2.73
N PHE A 127 -2.90 18.55 -1.60
CA PHE A 127 -2.94 19.37 -0.39
C PHE A 127 -1.53 19.73 0.10
N LEU A 128 -0.64 18.73 0.23
CA LEU A 128 0.74 18.94 0.66
C LEU A 128 1.54 19.83 -0.30
N LYS A 129 1.27 19.75 -1.61
CA LYS A 129 1.92 20.62 -2.60
C LYS A 129 1.49 22.08 -2.41
N GLU A 130 0.21 22.32 -2.13
CA GLU A 130 -0.29 23.68 -1.87
C GLU A 130 0.23 24.25 -0.55
N GLU A 131 0.35 23.45 0.51
CA GLU A 131 0.94 23.90 1.79
C GLU A 131 2.41 24.31 1.63
N LYS A 132 3.22 23.52 0.90
CA LYS A 132 4.62 23.89 0.65
C LYS A 132 4.77 25.22 -0.08
N VAL A 133 3.88 25.52 -1.04
CA VAL A 133 3.89 26.82 -1.74
C VAL A 133 3.57 27.96 -0.76
N ARG A 134 2.65 27.76 0.18
CA ARG A 134 2.30 28.76 1.20
C ARG A 134 3.41 29.04 2.21
N GLU A 135 4.27 28.06 2.51
CA GLU A 135 5.40 28.23 3.42
C GLU A 135 6.60 28.95 2.79
N GLU A 136 6.70 28.97 1.46
CA GLU A 136 7.79 29.60 0.70
C GLU A 136 7.52 31.07 0.31
N ASP A 137 6.27 31.54 0.44
CA ASP A 137 5.81 32.92 0.18
C ASP A 137 5.82 33.82 1.43
#